data_AF-A0A374I265-F1
#
_entry.id   AF-A0A374I265-F1
#
_cell.length_a   1.000
_cell.length_b   1.000
_cell.length_c   1.000
_cell.angle_alpha   90.00
_cell.angle_beta   90.00
_cell.angle_gamma   90.00
#
_symmetry.space_group_name_H-M   'P 1'
#
loop_
_entity.id
_entity.type
_entity.pdbx_description
1 polymer ?
#
loop_
_entity_poly.entity_id
_entity_poly.type
_entity_poly.pdbx_seq_one_letter_code
_entity_poly.pdbx_strand_id
1 'polypeptide(L)' 'MLKVRLMGTKNDIVWFQKILQRHPKVEVLEISELYSNKGTNKYYRAYAEVQKSNVKSSR' A
#
# COMPACT_ATOMS: atom_id res chain seq x y z
N MET A 1 -11.76 -6.52 4.97
CA MET A 1 -10.49 -6.49 4.24
C MET A 1 -10.68 -5.75 2.93
N LEU A 2 -9.78 -4.82 2.59
CA LEU A 2 -9.78 -4.07 1.35
C LEU A 2 -8.47 -4.33 0.61
N LYS A 3 -8.54 -4.61 -0.69
CA LYS A 3 -7.36 -4.72 -1.56
C LYS A 3 -7.17 -3.40 -2.30
N VAL A 4 -6.01 -2.78 -2.16
CA VAL A 4 -5.67 -1.48 -2.74
C VAL A 4 -4.60 -1.68 -3.82
N ARG A 5 -4.84 -1.16 -5.03
CA ARG A 5 -3.83 -1.08 -6.07
C ARG A 5 -3.05 0.23 -5.93
N LEU A 6 -1.74 0.12 -5.73
CA LEU A 6 -0.80 1.23 -5.77
C LEU A 6 -0.20 1.32 -7.18
N MET A 7 -0.19 2.50 -7.79
CA MET A 7 0.45 2.75 -9.09
C MET A 7 1.27 4.03 -9.04
N GLY A 8 2.46 4.01 -9.61
CA GLY A 8 3.39 5.13 -9.59
C GLY A 8 4.80 4.71 -9.96
N THR A 9 5.79 5.57 -9.70
CA THR A 9 7.19 5.14 -9.76
C THR A 9 7.50 4.21 -8.58
N LYS A 10 8.62 3.48 -8.65
CA LYS A 10 9.04 2.61 -7.53
C LYS A 10 9.14 3.40 -6.21
N ASN A 11 9.68 4.62 -6.27
CA ASN A 11 9.88 5.46 -5.09
C ASN A 11 8.55 5.93 -4.49
N ASP A 12 7.59 6.34 -5.33
CA ASP A 12 6.27 6.79 -4.86
C ASP A 12 5.52 5.65 -4.16
N ILE A 13 5.57 4.44 -4.74
CA ILE A 13 4.93 3.26 -4.17
C ILE A 13 5.55 2.92 -2.81
N VAL A 14 6.89 2.88 -2.71
CA VAL A 14 7.58 2.60 -1.44
C VAL A 14 7.31 3.67 -0.39
N TRP A 15 7.29 4.94 -0.78
CA TRP A 15 6.94 6.05 0.11
C TRP A 15 5.52 5.89 0.66
N PHE A 16 4.55 5.61 -0.19
CA PHE A 16 3.16 5.46 0.25
C PHE A 16 2.92 4.18 1.06
N GLN A 17 3.61 3.08 0.76
CA GLN A 17 3.60 1.86 1.59
C GLN A 17 4.03 2.17 3.03
N LYS A 18 5.07 2.99 3.21
CA LYS A 18 5.51 3.44 4.56
C LYS A 18 4.45 4.28 5.27
N ILE A 19 3.69 5.09 4.54
CA ILE A 19 2.55 5.84 5.11
C ILE A 19 1.46 4.88 5.56
N LEU A 20 1.06 3.93 4.71
CA LEU A 20 0.04 2.94 5.02
C LEU A 20 0.40 2.12 6.27
N GLN A 21 1.63 1.64 6.37
CA GLN A 21 2.11 0.84 7.50
C GLN A 21 2.14 1.62 8.83
N ARG A 22 2.28 2.95 8.79
CA ARG A 22 2.34 3.81 9.99
C ARG A 22 0.98 4.39 10.36
N HIS A 23 -0.01 4.28 9.48
CA HIS A 23 -1.27 4.97 9.68
C HIS A 23 -2.08 4.27 10.80
N PRO A 24 -2.42 4.95 11.91
CA PRO A 24 -2.93 4.30 13.12
C PRO A 24 -4.29 3.60 12.93
N LYS A 25 -5.07 4.01 11.93
CA LYS A 25 -6.39 3.43 11.60
C LYS A 25 -6.33 2.32 10.55
N VAL A 26 -5.16 2.03 9.99
CA VAL A 26 -4.98 1.06 8.91
C VAL A 26 -3.98 0.01 9.36
N GLU A 27 -4.41 -1.24 9.34
CA GLU A 27 -3.51 -2.38 9.47
C GLU A 27 -3.21 -2.93 8.07
N VAL A 28 -1.92 -3.06 7.75
CA VAL A 28 -1.48 -3.65 6.48
C VAL A 28 -1.18 -5.13 6.72
N LEU A 29 -1.90 -6.00 6.01
CA LEU A 29 -1.80 -7.46 6.15
C LEU A 29 -0.73 -8.03 5.20
N GLU A 30 -0.76 -7.60 3.95
CA GLU A 30 0.15 -8.07 2.91
C GLU A 30 0.49 -6.93 1.94
N ILE A 31 1.70 -6.96 1.42
CA ILE A 31 2.15 -6.12 0.31
C ILE A 31 2.77 -7.04 -0.74
N SER A 32 2.26 -6.97 -1.97
CA SER A 32 2.83 -7.73 -3.09
C SER A 32 4.16 -7.16 -3.56
N GLU A 33 4.87 -7.93 -4.39
CA GLU A 33 5.98 -7.43 -5.18
C GLU A 33 5.56 -6.32 -6.18
N LEU A 34 6.56 -5.62 -6.73
CA LEU A 34 6.35 -4.62 -7.78
C LEU A 34 6.24 -5.30 -9.15
N TYR A 35 5.14 -5.01 -9.85
CA TYR A 35 4.94 -5.44 -11.23
C TYR A 35 5.12 -4.27 -12.19
N SER A 36 5.78 -4.49 -13.32
CA SER A 36 5.87 -3.50 -14.39
C SER A 36 4.52 -3.30 -15.07
N ASN A 37 4.20 -2.05 -15.43
CA ASN A 37 3.04 -1.77 -16.26
C ASN A 37 3.37 -1.99 -17.74
N LYS A 38 2.44 -2.59 -18.48
CA LYS A 38 2.64 -2.86 -19.92
C LYS A 38 2.83 -1.53 -20.66
N GLY A 39 3.85 -1.47 -21.51
CA GLY A 39 4.14 -0.30 -22.33
C GLY A 39 4.96 0.80 -21.63
N THR A 40 5.47 0.55 -20.42
CA THR A 40 6.37 1.51 -19.74
C THR A 40 7.33 0.84 -18.77
N ASN A 41 8.56 1.35 -18.71
CA ASN A 41 9.55 0.97 -17.68
C ASN A 41 9.57 1.95 -16.50
N LYS A 42 8.77 3.02 -16.57
CA LYS A 42 8.75 4.09 -15.56
C LYS A 42 7.74 3.80 -14.44
N TYR A 43 6.58 3.27 -14.80
CA TYR A 43 5.49 3.05 -13.87
C TYR A 43 5.31 1.58 -13.52
N TYR A 44 5.09 1.35 -12.24
CA TYR A 44 4.91 0.04 -11.64
C TYR A 44 3.56 -0.01 -10.93
N ARG A 45 3.16 -1.21 -10.54
CA ARG A 45 2.03 -1.44 -9.66
C ARG A 45 2.39 -2.38 -8.53
N ALA A 46 1.76 -2.18 -7.38
CA ALA A 46 1.76 -3.11 -6.25
C ALA A 46 0.34 -3.26 -5.72
N TYR A 47 0.11 -4.30 -4.93
CA TYR A 47 -1.14 -4.53 -4.23
C TYR A 47 -0.87 -4.55 -2.74
N ALA A 48 -1.74 -3.89 -1.98
CA ALA A 48 -1.72 -3.94 -0.53
C ALA A 48 -3.06 -4.49 -0.05
N GLU A 49 -3.03 -5.44 0.87
CA GLU A 49 -4.20 -5.89 1.61
C GLU A 49 -4.25 -5.16 2.94
N VAL A 50 -5.34 -4.45 3.20
CA VAL A 50 -5.49 -3.63 4.41
C VAL A 50 -6.81 -3.89 5.11
N GLN A 51 -6.85 -3.59 6.40
CA GLN A 51 -8.08 -3.54 7.18
C GLN A 51 -8.11 -2.36 8.14
N LYS A 52 -9.30 -2.09 8.69
CA LYS A 52 -9.43 -1.10 9.77
C LYS A 52 -8.67 -1.64 10.98
N SER A 53 -7.76 -0.82 11.50
CA SER A 53 -7.07 -1.15 12.74
C SER A 53 -8.07 -1.18 13.90
N ASN A 54 -7.99 -2.19 14.76
CA ASN A 54 -8.85 -2.35 15.93
C ASN A 54 -8.38 -1.50 17.12
N VAL A 55 -7.57 -0.46 16.89
CA VAL A 55 -7.21 0.50 17.93
C VAL A 55 -8.51 1.10 18.46
N LYS A 56 -8.97 0.59 19.62
CA LYS A 56 -9.98 1.25 20.43
C LYS A 56 -9.44 2.66 20.61
N SER A 57 -10.18 3.65 20.14
CA SER A 57 -9.88 5.06 20.40
C SER A 57 -9.82 5.20 21.92
N SER A 58 -8.63 5.11 22.51
CA SER A 58 -8.41 5.53 23.88
C SER A 58 -8.53 7.05 23.81
N ARG A 59 -9.74 7.50 24.15
CA ARG A 59 -10.20 8.87 24.41
C ARG A 59 -9.25 10.00 24.05
#